data_AF-A0A842M0K2-F1
#
_entry.id   AF-A0A842M0K2-F1
#
_cell.length_a   1.000
_cell.length_b   1.000
_cell.length_c   1.000
_cell.angle_alpha   90.00
_cell.angle_beta   90.00
_cell.angle_gamma   90.00
#
_symmetry.space_group_name_H-M   'P 1'
#
loop_
_entity.id
_entity.type
_entity.pdbx_description
1 polymer ?
#
loop_
_entity_poly.entity_id
_entity_poly.type
_entity_poly.pdbx_seq_one_letter_code
_entity_poly.pdbx_strand_id
1 'polypeptide(L)'
;MEFKIEEDKISLYVNSKRVSWVVYRQSGDEIELLATFTAKGEEGKGYASKVVEKALDYARSFEKIKISCPYIKHWIGKHGFDRKVEYTKLLEFKEALEKFNRFHSPEAVAEFMREDGDLVYVKFTGPFCVSCGVYDYFEDVTQDADAEVVDYEEVEDGFVVKYRLL
;
A
#
# COMPACT_ATOMS: atom_id res chain seq x y z
N MET A 1 -1.77 -22.63 -13.28
CA MET A 1 -1.77 -21.48 -12.34
C MET A 1 -2.51 -21.93 -11.11
N GLU A 2 -2.08 -21.52 -9.92
CA GLU A 2 -2.65 -21.98 -8.65
C GLU A 2 -2.75 -20.79 -7.69
N PHE A 3 -3.85 -20.71 -6.94
CA PHE A 3 -4.00 -19.75 -5.85
C PHE A 3 -3.84 -20.46 -4.51
N LYS A 4 -3.11 -19.84 -3.58
CA LYS A 4 -2.98 -20.29 -2.19
C LYS A 4 -3.48 -19.19 -1.27
N ILE A 5 -4.39 -19.56 -0.37
CA ILE A 5 -4.89 -18.68 0.69
C ILE A 5 -4.11 -19.08 1.95
N GLU A 6 -3.34 -18.15 2.47
CA GLU A 6 -2.53 -18.25 3.68
C GLU A 6 -3.16 -17.30 4.73
N GLU A 7 -2.70 -17.35 5.99
CA GLU A 7 -3.26 -16.55 7.09
C GLU A 7 -3.19 -15.02 6.86
N ASP A 8 -2.15 -14.56 6.17
CA ASP A 8 -1.79 -13.15 5.99
C ASP A 8 -1.82 -12.69 4.52
N LYS A 9 -2.01 -13.62 3.58
CA LYS A 9 -1.95 -13.31 2.14
C LYS A 9 -2.66 -14.32 1.26
N ILE A 10 -3.00 -13.87 0.06
CA ILE A 10 -3.45 -14.72 -1.05
C ILE A 10 -2.43 -14.62 -2.16
N SER A 11 -1.84 -15.75 -2.52
CA SER A 11 -0.71 -15.86 -3.44
C SER A 11 -1.12 -16.55 -4.74
N LEU A 12 -0.70 -16.01 -5.89
CA LEU A 12 -0.81 -16.63 -7.21
C LEU A 12 0.54 -17.24 -7.62
N TYR A 13 0.53 -18.51 -8.00
CA TYR A 13 1.67 -19.28 -8.48
C TYR A 13 1.52 -19.67 -9.96
N VAL A 14 2.64 -19.58 -10.69
CA VAL A 14 2.80 -20.05 -12.08
C VAL A 14 4.07 -20.88 -12.14
N ASN A 15 3.98 -22.14 -12.59
CA ASN A 15 5.11 -23.07 -12.63
C ASN A 15 5.88 -23.13 -11.28
N SER A 16 5.13 -23.23 -10.18
CA SER A 16 5.65 -23.25 -8.79
C SER A 16 6.36 -21.97 -8.32
N LYS A 17 6.46 -20.93 -9.16
CA LYS A 17 6.96 -19.59 -8.79
C LYS A 17 5.80 -18.70 -8.35
N ARG A 18 5.93 -18.03 -7.20
CA ARG A 18 4.98 -16.99 -6.77
C ARG A 18 5.14 -15.77 -7.66
N VAL A 19 4.09 -15.36 -8.35
CA VAL A 19 4.14 -14.24 -9.31
C VAL A 19 3.41 -13.00 -8.82
N SER A 20 2.41 -13.14 -7.96
CA SER A 20 1.66 -12.01 -7.39
C SER A 20 0.98 -12.42 -6.09
N TRP A 21 0.77 -11.49 -5.17
CA TRP A 21 0.04 -11.74 -3.92
C TRP A 21 -0.66 -10.49 -3.40
N VAL A 22 -1.76 -10.69 -2.68
CA VAL A 22 -2.44 -9.65 -1.88
C VAL A 22 -2.18 -9.96 -0.41
N VAL A 23 -1.66 -8.99 0.33
CA VAL A 23 -1.53 -9.07 1.80
C VAL A 23 -2.81 -8.56 2.43
N TYR A 24 -3.28 -9.24 3.47
CA TYR A 24 -4.49 -8.86 4.21
C TYR A 24 -4.33 -9.09 5.71
N ARG A 25 -5.20 -8.47 6.50
CA ARG A 25 -5.38 -8.75 7.93
C ARG A 25 -6.81 -9.17 8.17
N GLN A 26 -7.01 -10.17 9.03
CA GLN A 26 -8.34 -10.60 9.47
C GLN A 26 -8.47 -10.44 10.99
N SER A 27 -9.67 -10.04 11.44
CA SER A 27 -10.01 -9.96 12.86
C SER A 27 -11.49 -10.21 13.03
N GLY A 28 -11.85 -11.39 13.56
CA GLY A 28 -13.24 -11.82 13.64
C GLY A 28 -13.84 -11.95 12.24
N ASP A 29 -14.90 -11.18 11.97
CA ASP A 29 -15.58 -11.16 10.67
C ASP A 29 -15.26 -9.90 9.83
N GLU A 30 -14.12 -9.27 10.14
CA GLU A 30 -13.55 -8.17 9.37
C GLU A 30 -12.30 -8.64 8.61
N ILE A 31 -12.19 -8.25 7.34
CA ILE A 31 -10.98 -8.38 6.52
C ILE A 31 -10.54 -7.02 5.98
N GLU A 32 -9.24 -6.75 6.03
CA GLU A 32 -8.62 -5.57 5.44
C GLU A 32 -7.60 -5.99 4.37
N LEU A 33 -7.84 -5.60 3.10
CA LEU A 33 -6.90 -5.85 2.00
C LEU A 33 -5.86 -4.71 1.95
N LEU A 34 -4.64 -5.02 2.40
CA LEU A 34 -3.60 -4.04 2.74
C LEU A 34 -2.76 -3.59 1.55
N ALA A 35 -2.31 -4.54 0.72
CA ALA A 35 -1.37 -4.27 -0.35
C ALA A 35 -1.41 -5.37 -1.43
N THR A 36 -1.11 -4.99 -2.67
CA THR A 36 -0.94 -5.90 -3.80
C THR A 36 0.48 -5.84 -4.28
N PHE A 37 1.10 -6.99 -4.51
CA PHE A 37 2.46 -7.11 -4.99
C PHE A 37 2.53 -8.00 -6.22
N THR A 38 3.47 -7.72 -7.10
CA THR A 38 3.84 -8.58 -8.23
C THR A 38 5.34 -8.79 -8.19
N ALA A 39 5.79 -10.02 -8.44
CA ALA A 39 7.21 -10.33 -8.43
C ALA A 39 7.93 -9.59 -9.57
N LYS A 40 9.17 -9.15 -9.31
CA LYS A 40 10.00 -8.47 -10.32
C LYS A 40 10.14 -9.30 -11.60
N GLY A 41 9.87 -8.68 -12.74
CA GLY A 41 9.87 -9.32 -14.07
C GLY A 41 8.56 -10.05 -14.42
N GLU A 42 7.56 -10.00 -13.54
CA GLU A 42 6.22 -10.56 -13.77
C GLU A 42 5.15 -9.47 -13.98
N GLU A 43 5.54 -8.20 -13.98
CA GLU A 43 4.67 -7.06 -14.24
C GLU A 43 4.13 -7.05 -15.67
N GLY A 44 2.98 -6.40 -15.88
CA GLY A 44 2.33 -6.31 -17.20
C GLY A 44 1.65 -7.60 -17.69
N LYS A 45 1.77 -8.72 -16.97
CA LYS A 45 1.19 -10.03 -17.35
C LYS A 45 -0.24 -10.26 -16.82
N GLY A 46 -0.82 -9.26 -16.15
CA GLY A 46 -2.18 -9.33 -15.58
C GLY A 46 -2.31 -10.14 -14.28
N TYR A 47 -1.20 -10.56 -13.66
CA TYR A 47 -1.23 -11.36 -12.42
C TYR A 47 -1.80 -10.61 -11.22
N ALA A 48 -1.50 -9.31 -11.08
CA ALA A 48 -2.08 -8.47 -10.04
C ALA A 48 -3.61 -8.48 -10.08
N SER A 49 -4.21 -8.25 -11.26
CA SER A 49 -5.66 -8.30 -11.45
C SER A 49 -6.25 -9.64 -11.02
N LYS A 50 -5.61 -10.76 -11.38
CA LYS A 50 -6.10 -12.11 -11.05
C LYS A 50 -6.08 -12.39 -9.55
N VAL A 51 -5.03 -11.95 -8.85
CA VAL A 51 -4.95 -12.17 -7.40
C VAL A 51 -5.86 -11.22 -6.63
N VAL A 52 -6.08 -10.00 -7.14
CA VAL A 52 -7.07 -9.06 -6.57
C VAL A 52 -8.48 -9.59 -6.72
N GLU A 53 -8.86 -10.09 -7.89
CA GLU A 53 -10.16 -10.74 -8.11
C GLU A 53 -10.37 -11.89 -7.11
N LYS A 54 -9.36 -12.77 -6.96
CA LYS A 54 -9.41 -13.86 -6.00
C LYS A 54 -9.51 -13.38 -4.54
N ALA A 55 -8.82 -12.29 -4.19
CA ALA A 55 -8.86 -11.72 -2.85
C ALA A 55 -10.21 -11.08 -2.54
N LEU A 56 -10.81 -10.38 -3.50
CA LEU A 56 -12.16 -9.84 -3.36
C LEU A 56 -13.22 -10.93 -3.25
N ASP A 57 -13.08 -12.02 -4.02
CA ASP A 57 -13.95 -13.19 -3.89
C ASP A 57 -13.85 -13.85 -2.52
N TYR A 58 -12.63 -13.95 -1.97
CA TYR A 58 -12.44 -14.42 -0.60
C TYR A 58 -13.05 -13.45 0.42
N ALA A 59 -12.89 -12.13 0.22
CA ALA A 59 -13.46 -11.11 1.10
C ALA A 59 -15.00 -11.13 1.15
N ARG A 60 -15.70 -11.71 0.15
CA ARG A 60 -17.17 -11.84 0.15
C ARG A 60 -17.71 -12.61 1.36
N SER A 61 -16.93 -13.50 1.97
CA SER A 61 -17.36 -14.27 3.14
C SER A 61 -17.35 -13.48 4.44
N PHE A 62 -16.76 -12.29 4.45
CA PHE A 62 -16.65 -11.44 5.64
C PHE A 62 -17.81 -10.45 5.69
N GLU A 63 -18.29 -10.15 6.90
CA GLU A 63 -19.29 -9.09 7.11
C GLU A 63 -18.74 -7.73 6.70
N LYS A 64 -17.51 -7.41 7.12
CA LYS A 64 -16.88 -6.11 6.92
C LYS A 64 -15.60 -6.22 6.09
N ILE A 65 -15.55 -5.44 5.01
CA ILE A 65 -14.43 -5.42 4.05
C ILE A 65 -13.81 -4.03 4.04
N LYS A 66 -12.57 -3.92 4.46
CA LYS A 66 -11.75 -2.71 4.39
C LYS A 66 -10.73 -2.80 3.27
N ILE A 67 -10.47 -1.68 2.60
CA ILE A 67 -9.50 -1.58 1.52
C ILE A 67 -8.50 -0.48 1.85
N SER A 68 -7.23 -0.87 1.93
CA SER A 68 -6.09 0.01 2.21
C SER A 68 -5.07 0.02 1.07
N CYS A 69 -5.37 -0.65 -0.04
CA CYS A 69 -4.51 -0.74 -1.22
C CYS A 69 -5.06 0.14 -2.36
N PRO A 70 -4.31 1.16 -2.83
CA PRO A 70 -4.71 2.01 -3.96
C PRO A 70 -5.02 1.21 -5.23
N TYR A 71 -4.21 0.19 -5.54
CA TYR A 71 -4.44 -0.66 -6.70
C TYR A 71 -5.78 -1.40 -6.65
N ILE A 72 -6.20 -1.88 -5.46
CA ILE A 72 -7.49 -2.57 -5.29
C ILE A 72 -8.64 -1.58 -5.42
N LYS A 73 -8.54 -0.37 -4.84
CA LYS A 73 -9.52 0.71 -5.05
C LYS A 73 -9.70 1.01 -6.54
N HIS A 74 -8.60 1.18 -7.27
CA HIS A 74 -8.63 1.40 -8.72
C HIS A 74 -9.26 0.21 -9.46
N TRP A 75 -8.91 -1.02 -9.07
CA TRP A 75 -9.46 -2.23 -9.67
C TRP A 75 -10.98 -2.33 -9.49
N ILE A 76 -11.49 -2.07 -8.28
CA ILE A 76 -12.92 -2.03 -7.97
C ILE A 76 -13.62 -0.95 -8.81
N GLY A 77 -13.06 0.25 -8.92
CA GLY A 77 -13.63 1.32 -9.74
C GLY A 77 -13.75 0.96 -11.22
N LYS A 78 -12.83 0.12 -11.72
CA LYS A 78 -12.81 -0.32 -13.12
C LYS A 78 -13.69 -1.54 -13.42
N HIS A 79 -13.72 -2.52 -12.52
CA HIS A 79 -14.39 -3.82 -12.78
C HIS A 79 -15.70 -3.99 -12.00
N GLY A 80 -15.94 -3.13 -11.01
CA GLY A 80 -17.04 -3.27 -10.07
C GLY A 80 -16.73 -4.27 -8.95
N PHE A 81 -17.45 -4.12 -7.84
CA PHE A 81 -17.53 -5.09 -6.76
C PHE A 81 -18.92 -4.98 -6.13
N ASP A 82 -19.58 -6.11 -5.94
CA ASP A 82 -20.99 -6.20 -5.55
C ASP A 82 -21.24 -6.11 -4.05
N ARG A 83 -20.18 -5.95 -3.25
CA ARG A 83 -20.25 -5.74 -1.79
C ARG A 83 -19.80 -4.32 -1.44
N LYS A 84 -20.37 -3.78 -0.37
CA LYS A 84 -19.91 -2.52 0.22
C LYS A 84 -18.51 -2.69 0.80
N VAL A 85 -17.62 -1.75 0.52
CA VAL A 85 -16.28 -1.67 1.10
C VAL A 85 -16.12 -0.38 1.89
N GLU A 86 -15.29 -0.42 2.92
CA GLU A 86 -14.81 0.74 3.66
C GLU A 86 -13.39 1.07 3.19
N TYR A 87 -13.19 2.29 2.71
CA TYR A 87 -11.86 2.81 2.41
C TYR A 87 -11.24 3.39 3.68
N THR A 88 -9.99 3.03 3.96
CA THR A 88 -9.32 3.38 5.22
C THR A 88 -8.51 4.68 5.10
N LYS A 89 -8.14 5.28 6.23
CA LYS A 89 -7.16 6.39 6.26
C LYS A 89 -5.80 5.99 5.70
N LEU A 90 -5.43 4.71 5.87
CA LEU A 90 -4.20 4.16 5.29
C LEU A 90 -4.25 4.16 3.75
N LEU A 91 -5.44 4.00 3.14
CA LEU A 91 -5.61 4.15 1.70
C LEU A 91 -5.31 5.57 1.25
N GLU A 92 -5.94 6.56 1.91
CA GLU A 92 -5.77 7.98 1.59
C GLU A 92 -4.30 8.39 1.71
N PHE A 93 -3.63 7.96 2.80
CA PHE A 93 -2.21 8.20 2.99
C PHE A 93 -1.35 7.57 1.88
N LYS A 94 -1.63 6.33 1.46
CA LYS A 94 -0.91 5.70 0.35
C LYS A 94 -1.16 6.41 -0.98
N GLU A 95 -2.35 6.93 -1.22
CA GLU A 95 -2.64 7.76 -2.40
C GLU A 95 -1.88 9.10 -2.35
N ALA A 96 -1.72 9.70 -1.17
CA ALA A 96 -0.88 10.88 -0.98
C ALA A 96 0.60 10.58 -1.29
N LEU A 97 1.13 9.42 -0.88
CA LEU A 97 2.48 8.99 -1.28
C LEU A 97 2.62 8.81 -2.80
N GLU A 98 1.64 8.19 -3.46
CA GLU A 98 1.64 8.06 -4.94
C GLU A 98 1.60 9.43 -5.64
N LYS A 99 0.88 10.40 -5.07
CA LYS A 99 0.83 11.77 -5.57
C LYS A 99 2.15 12.49 -5.35
N PHE A 100 2.71 12.41 -4.14
CA PHE A 100 4.01 12.98 -3.81
C PHE A 100 5.09 12.50 -4.79
N ASN A 101 5.20 11.18 -4.98
CA ASN A 101 6.18 10.58 -5.87
C ASN A 101 6.04 11.03 -7.33
N ARG A 102 4.82 11.31 -7.77
CA ARG A 102 4.56 11.80 -9.14
C ARG A 102 5.18 13.17 -9.41
N PHE A 103 5.26 14.01 -8.38
CA PHE A 103 5.79 15.37 -8.48
C PHE A 103 7.26 15.47 -8.10
N HIS A 104 7.74 14.61 -7.21
CA HIS A 104 9.09 14.72 -6.64
C HIS A 104 10.07 13.64 -7.12
N SER A 105 9.63 12.54 -7.74
CA SER A 105 10.55 11.54 -8.26
C SER A 105 11.28 12.05 -9.52
N PRO A 106 12.60 11.82 -9.66
CA PRO A 106 13.48 10.99 -8.83
C PRO A 106 14.22 11.73 -7.71
N GLU A 107 13.94 13.01 -7.49
CA GLU A 107 14.63 13.85 -6.51
C GLU A 107 14.34 13.42 -5.06
N ALA A 108 13.08 13.10 -4.78
CA ALA A 108 12.63 12.47 -3.54
C ALA A 108 11.61 11.37 -3.87
N VAL A 109 11.83 10.19 -3.30
CA VAL A 109 10.96 9.01 -3.45
C VAL A 109 10.54 8.54 -2.07
N ALA A 110 9.24 8.55 -1.81
CA ALA A 110 8.61 8.11 -0.58
C ALA A 110 8.02 6.69 -0.76
N GLU A 111 8.58 5.72 -0.06
CA GLU A 111 8.16 4.32 -0.09
C GLU A 111 7.48 3.94 1.22
N PHE A 112 6.22 3.53 1.17
CA PHE A 112 5.52 2.96 2.33
C PHE A 112 6.26 1.69 2.82
N MET A 113 6.64 1.65 4.10
CA MET A 113 7.32 0.50 4.69
C MET A 113 6.36 -0.40 5.45
N ARG A 114 5.68 0.16 6.45
CA ARG A 114 4.80 -0.57 7.38
C ARG A 114 3.89 0.39 8.13
N GLU A 115 2.88 -0.18 8.76
CA GLU A 115 1.99 0.46 9.71
C GLU A 115 1.99 -0.26 11.06
N ASP A 116 1.74 0.48 12.14
CA ASP A 116 1.54 -0.01 13.49
C ASP A 116 0.45 0.83 14.18
N GLY A 117 -0.78 0.32 14.17
CA GLY A 117 -1.95 1.08 14.62
C GLY A 117 -2.22 2.29 13.72
N ASP A 118 -2.19 3.48 14.32
CA ASP A 118 -2.31 4.78 13.66
C ASP A 118 -0.96 5.31 13.12
N LEU A 119 0.15 4.61 13.38
CA LEU A 119 1.48 5.03 12.96
C LEU A 119 1.87 4.41 11.63
N VAL A 120 2.40 5.22 10.72
CA VAL A 120 2.90 4.78 9.41
C VAL A 120 4.37 5.15 9.27
N TYR A 121 5.16 4.24 8.71
CA TYR A 121 6.59 4.43 8.49
C TYR A 121 6.84 4.49 6.97
N VAL A 122 7.52 5.54 6.53
CA VAL A 122 7.81 5.82 5.13
C VAL A 122 9.31 6.02 4.96
N LYS A 123 9.90 5.30 4.01
CA LYS A 123 11.30 5.52 3.63
C LYS A 123 11.34 6.60 2.55
N PHE A 124 12.02 7.70 2.83
CA PHE A 124 12.38 8.67 1.81
C PHE A 124 13.79 8.40 1.31
N THR A 125 13.97 8.40 -0.01
CA THR A 125 15.27 8.25 -0.68
C THR A 125 15.40 9.25 -1.82
N GLY A 126 16.63 9.54 -2.26
CA GLY A 126 16.89 10.42 -3.39
C GLY A 126 17.96 11.49 -3.09
N PRO A 127 18.39 12.25 -4.10
CA PRO A 127 19.43 13.27 -3.96
C PRO A 127 19.05 14.42 -3.01
N PHE A 128 17.79 14.60 -2.64
CA PHE A 128 17.36 15.66 -1.70
C PHE A 128 18.00 15.54 -0.30
N CYS A 129 18.52 14.36 0.07
CA CYS A 129 19.03 14.06 1.41
C CYS A 129 20.28 14.88 1.82
N VAL A 130 20.85 15.69 0.93
CA VAL A 130 22.06 16.50 1.20
C VAL A 130 21.78 18.01 1.32
N SER A 131 20.51 18.43 1.32
CA SER A 131 20.12 19.84 1.39
C SER A 131 19.49 20.23 2.73
N CYS A 132 19.56 21.51 3.08
CA CYS A 132 18.71 22.09 4.13
C CYS A 132 17.27 22.22 3.58
N GLY A 133 16.27 21.65 4.28
CA GLY A 133 14.86 21.66 3.83
C GLY A 133 14.21 20.28 3.69
N VAL A 134 14.87 19.19 4.12
CA VAL A 134 14.31 17.82 4.05
C VAL A 134 12.95 17.69 4.74
N TYR A 135 12.69 18.49 5.77
CA TYR A 135 11.43 18.48 6.49
C TYR A 135 10.24 18.94 5.64
N ASP A 136 10.46 19.85 4.68
CA ASP A 136 9.40 20.34 3.78
C ASP A 136 8.85 19.18 2.92
N TYR A 137 9.72 18.27 2.45
CA TYR A 137 9.30 17.07 1.72
C TYR A 137 8.47 16.12 2.59
N PHE A 138 8.73 16.07 3.90
CA PHE A 138 7.96 15.22 4.82
C PHE A 138 6.57 15.80 5.03
N GLU A 139 6.46 17.13 5.18
CA GLU A 139 5.19 17.84 5.33
C GLU A 139 4.36 17.83 4.03
N ASP A 140 4.98 17.84 2.85
CA ASP A 140 4.27 17.79 1.57
C ASP A 140 3.38 16.54 1.43
N VAL A 141 3.76 15.40 2.04
CA VAL A 141 2.90 14.20 2.08
C VAL A 141 1.61 14.46 2.87
N THR A 142 1.67 15.28 3.91
CA THR A 142 0.50 15.56 4.78
C THR A 142 -0.49 16.54 4.15
N GLN A 143 -0.12 17.26 3.09
CA GLN A 143 -1.05 18.17 2.40
C GLN A 143 -2.23 17.43 1.74
N ASP A 144 -2.06 16.13 1.46
CA ASP A 144 -3.03 15.30 0.75
C ASP A 144 -3.57 14.14 1.61
N ALA A 145 -3.22 14.06 2.89
CA ALA A 145 -3.70 13.05 3.82
C ALA A 145 -3.80 13.62 5.24
N ASP A 146 -4.83 13.20 5.98
CA ASP A 146 -5.00 13.60 7.39
C ASP A 146 -3.97 12.88 8.26
N ALA A 147 -2.77 13.46 8.34
CA ALA A 147 -1.63 12.89 9.04
C ALA A 147 -0.67 13.98 9.54
N GLU A 148 0.09 13.66 10.58
CA GLU A 148 1.14 14.52 11.11
C GLU A 148 2.49 13.78 11.16
N VAL A 149 3.59 14.50 10.93
CA VAL A 149 4.94 13.98 11.15
C VAL A 149 5.18 13.88 12.65
N VAL A 150 5.51 12.68 13.13
CA VAL A 150 5.77 12.40 14.55
C VAL A 150 7.26 12.41 14.85
N ASP A 151 8.05 11.79 13.98
CA ASP A 151 9.49 11.61 14.17
C ASP A 151 10.16 11.26 12.84
N TYR A 152 11.49 11.38 12.77
CA TYR A 152 12.26 10.85 11.65
C TYR A 152 13.67 10.44 12.09
N GLU A 153 14.21 9.42 11.43
CA GLU A 153 15.58 8.97 11.60
C GLU A 153 16.33 8.99 10.25
N GLU A 154 17.57 9.47 10.27
CA GLU A 154 18.47 9.38 9.12
C GLU A 154 19.03 7.96 9.02
N VAL A 155 19.04 7.42 7.80
CA VAL A 155 19.58 6.10 7.44
C VAL A 155 20.53 6.25 6.26
N GLU A 156 21.32 5.22 5.97
CA GLU A 156 22.40 5.27 4.97
C GLU A 156 21.99 5.89 3.61
N ASP A 157 20.76 5.61 3.16
CA ASP A 157 20.24 6.06 1.86
C ASP A 157 19.05 7.05 1.96
N GLY A 158 18.89 7.74 3.09
CA GLY A 158 17.88 8.79 3.26
C GLY A 158 17.26 8.83 4.64
N PHE A 159 15.93 8.80 4.73
CA PHE A 159 15.22 8.96 6.00
C PHE A 159 14.12 7.92 6.18
N VAL A 160 13.90 7.46 7.40
CA VAL A 160 12.65 6.80 7.79
C VAL A 160 11.84 7.80 8.58
N VAL A 161 10.71 8.20 8.01
CA VAL A 161 9.80 9.19 8.59
C VAL A 161 8.59 8.47 9.16
N LYS A 162 8.24 8.84 10.38
CA LYS A 162 7.10 8.31 11.12
C LYS A 162 5.97 9.32 11.09
N TYR A 163 4.82 8.90 10.58
CA TYR A 163 3.59 9.67 10.55
C TYR A 163 2.56 9.08 11.52
N ARG A 164 1.66 9.92 12.04
CA ARG A 164 0.42 9.50 12.69
C ARG A 164 -0.76 9.86 11.80
N LEU A 165 -1.62 8.90 11.50
CA LEU A 165 -2.90 9.13 10.82
C LEU A 165 -3.91 9.69 11.83
N LEU A 166 -4.55 10.80 11.50
CA LEU A 166 -5.51 11.52 12.36
C LEU A 166 -6.95 11.09 12.06
#